data_AF-K5XRV1-F1
#
_entry.id   AF-K5XRV1-F1
#
_cell.length_a   1.000
_cell.length_b   1.000
_cell.length_c   1.000
_cell.angle_alpha   90.00
_cell.angle_beta   90.00
_cell.angle_gamma   90.00
#
_symmetry.space_group_name_H-M   'P 1'
#
loop_
_entity.id
_entity.type
_entity.pdbx_description
1 polymer ?
#
loop_
_entity_poly.entity_id
_entity_poly.type
_entity_poly.pdbx_seq_one_letter_code
_entity_poly.pdbx_strand_id
1 'polypeptide(L)'
;MAQDMHLHEDSHDGNVQPQSEEGRLRQNVWGVCTILDLLLSLQMGRPQSCSEALKRRLASSHSRASDVDINPSPPFTYAVSLCHVISMINFNFYLGYTMTTAQTPSELLMQLRSELDLWHHCLPVQYRISIGHQPRQDVLEINMLYHVAIILLYRPICREQPDSQATDIFLEAASSFNVLLETYRQTQTVASPNLSGNNYDVSHT
;
A
#
# COMPACT_ATOMS: atom_id res chain seq x y z
N MET A 1 -17.95 -2.94 -12.44
CA MET A 1 -17.27 -2.43 -13.65
C MET A 1 -15.87 -3.01 -13.83
N ALA A 2 -14.87 -2.69 -12.99
CA ALA A 2 -13.50 -3.21 -13.17
C ALA A 2 -13.42 -4.74 -13.08
N GLN A 3 -14.18 -5.34 -12.17
CA GLN A 3 -14.32 -6.79 -12.03
C GLN A 3 -15.03 -7.42 -13.23
N ASP A 4 -16.09 -6.78 -13.73
CA ASP A 4 -16.88 -7.23 -14.90
C ASP A 4 -16.08 -7.15 -16.21
N MET A 5 -15.08 -6.27 -16.27
CA MET A 5 -14.15 -6.14 -17.39
C MET A 5 -12.97 -7.12 -17.32
N HIS A 6 -12.95 -8.04 -16.34
CA HIS A 6 -11.90 -9.04 -16.16
C HIS A 6 -10.48 -8.45 -16.08
N LEU A 7 -10.33 -7.20 -15.61
CA LEU A 7 -9.03 -6.52 -15.52
C LEU A 7 -8.03 -7.19 -14.54
N HIS A 8 -8.50 -8.16 -13.76
CA HIS A 8 -7.73 -8.91 -12.77
C HIS A 8 -7.13 -10.22 -13.33
N GLU A 9 -7.59 -10.67 -14.50
CA GLU A 9 -7.15 -11.90 -15.15
C GLU A 9 -5.90 -11.61 -15.99
N ASP A 10 -4.81 -12.31 -15.70
CA ASP A 10 -3.67 -12.32 -16.61
C ASP A 10 -4.10 -13.13 -17.86
N SER A 11 -4.03 -12.53 -19.04
CA SER A 11 -4.39 -13.19 -20.30
C SER A 11 -3.55 -14.46 -20.47
N HIS A 12 -4.14 -15.61 -20.20
CA HIS A 12 -3.49 -16.91 -20.18
C HIS A 12 -3.41 -17.54 -21.58
N ASP A 13 -3.25 -16.73 -22.63
CA ASP A 13 -2.92 -17.25 -23.94
C ASP A 13 -1.43 -17.58 -23.95
N GLY A 14 -1.12 -18.87 -24.02
CA GLY A 14 0.22 -19.47 -23.95
C GLY A 14 1.14 -19.13 -25.11
N ASN A 15 1.11 -17.90 -25.61
CA ASN A 15 2.07 -17.38 -26.56
C ASN A 15 2.89 -16.31 -25.86
N VAL A 16 4.20 -16.52 -25.81
CA VAL A 16 5.21 -15.64 -25.20
C VAL A 16 5.24 -14.33 -25.98
N GLN A 17 4.28 -13.45 -25.72
CA GLN A 17 4.27 -12.09 -26.22
C GLN A 17 4.69 -11.20 -25.05
N PRO A 18 5.71 -10.33 -25.22
CA PRO A 18 6.09 -9.38 -24.18
C PRO A 18 4.82 -8.64 -23.75
N GLN A 19 4.59 -8.53 -22.44
CA GLN A 19 3.40 -7.91 -21.85
C GLN A 19 2.93 -6.75 -22.73
N SER A 20 1.79 -6.92 -23.41
CA SER A 20 1.28 -5.88 -24.29
C SER A 20 1.11 -4.60 -23.47
N GLU A 21 1.36 -3.45 -24.08
CA GLU A 21 1.13 -2.14 -23.45
C GLU A 21 -0.28 -2.06 -22.84
N GLU A 22 -1.25 -2.67 -23.53
CA GLU A 22 -2.61 -2.87 -23.05
C GLU A 22 -2.70 -3.70 -21.76
N GLY A 23 -1.99 -4.83 -21.66
CA GLY A 23 -1.95 -5.64 -20.44
C GLY A 23 -1.41 -4.85 -19.23
N ARG A 24 -0.34 -4.07 -19.43
CA ARG A 24 0.19 -3.18 -18.40
C ARG A 24 -0.81 -2.10 -18.00
N LEU A 25 -1.50 -1.49 -18.97
CA LEU A 25 -2.53 -0.48 -18.71
C LEU A 25 -3.69 -1.06 -17.90
N ARG A 26 -4.17 -2.26 -18.26
CA ARG A 26 -5.24 -2.96 -17.52
C ARG A 26 -4.83 -3.25 -16.08
N GLN A 27 -3.60 -3.73 -15.87
CA GLN A 27 -3.05 -3.97 -14.52
C GLN A 27 -2.93 -2.67 -13.72
N ASN A 28 -2.51 -1.57 -14.35
CA ASN A 28 -2.43 -0.28 -13.69
C ASN A 28 -3.82 0.24 -13.28
N VAL A 29 -4.79 0.18 -14.18
CA VAL A 29 -6.19 0.58 -13.88
C VAL A 29 -6.74 -0.28 -12.74
N TRP A 30 -6.53 -1.59 -12.78
CA TRP A 30 -6.93 -2.49 -11.70
C TRP A 30 -6.26 -2.14 -10.37
N GLY A 31 -4.96 -1.84 -10.39
CA GLY A 31 -4.20 -1.41 -9.22
C GLY A 31 -4.77 -0.13 -8.60
N VAL A 32 -5.08 0.87 -9.43
CA VAL A 32 -5.70 2.13 -8.96
C VAL A 32 -7.07 1.87 -8.34
N CYS A 33 -7.91 1.08 -9.00
CA CYS A 33 -9.21 0.68 -8.45
C CYS A 33 -9.07 -0.03 -7.11
N THR A 34 -8.08 -0.92 -6.97
CA THR A 34 -7.81 -1.65 -5.73
C THR A 34 -7.40 -0.71 -4.59
N ILE A 35 -6.47 0.21 -4.87
CA ILE A 35 -6.00 1.20 -3.88
C ILE A 35 -7.17 2.09 -3.44
N LEU A 36 -7.92 2.66 -4.37
CA LEU A 36 -9.02 3.56 -4.05
C LEU A 36 -10.15 2.85 -3.29
N ASP A 37 -10.54 1.64 -3.71
CA ASP A 37 -11.55 0.86 -3.01
C ASP A 37 -11.10 0.53 -1.57
N LEU A 38 -9.83 0.19 -1.36
CA LEU A 38 -9.25 0.00 -0.03
C LEU A 38 -9.33 1.26 0.82
N LEU A 39 -8.79 2.38 0.35
CA LEU A 39 -8.68 3.60 1.13
C LEU A 39 -10.06 4.14 1.53
N LEU A 40 -11.01 4.15 0.58
CA LEU A 40 -12.39 4.55 0.86
C LEU A 40 -13.08 3.57 1.81
N SER A 41 -12.81 2.27 1.68
CA SER A 41 -13.40 1.26 2.56
C SER A 41 -12.87 1.34 3.99
N LEU A 42 -11.57 1.62 4.17
CA LEU A 42 -10.98 1.91 5.48
C LEU A 42 -11.62 3.15 6.11
N GLN A 43 -11.77 4.23 5.34
CA GLN A 43 -12.37 5.46 5.84
C GLN A 43 -13.82 5.28 6.27
N MET A 44 -14.59 4.48 5.51
CA MET A 44 -16.01 4.24 5.76
C MET A 44 -16.27 3.07 6.72
N GLY A 45 -15.23 2.34 7.14
CA GLY A 45 -15.36 1.16 8.00
C GLY A 45 -16.15 0.01 7.37
N ARG A 46 -16.03 -0.18 6.04
CA ARG A 46 -16.78 -1.20 5.28
C ARG A 46 -15.84 -2.22 4.61
N PRO A 47 -16.33 -3.41 4.21
CA PRO A 47 -15.59 -4.30 3.33
C PRO A 47 -15.32 -3.68 1.96
N GLN A 48 -14.16 -4.01 1.41
CA GLN A 48 -13.81 -3.70 0.03
C GLN A 48 -14.71 -4.46 -0.93
N SER A 49 -15.10 -3.79 -2.01
CA SER A 49 -15.90 -4.40 -3.07
C SER A 49 -15.07 -5.41 -3.87
N CYS A 50 -13.76 -5.18 -4.02
CA CYS A 50 -12.86 -6.06 -4.77
C CYS A 50 -12.33 -7.26 -3.96
N SER A 51 -12.78 -7.44 -2.71
CA SER A 51 -12.22 -8.43 -1.76
C SER A 51 -12.23 -9.87 -2.28
N GLU A 52 -13.23 -10.27 -3.07
CA GLU A 52 -13.33 -11.62 -3.65
C GLU A 52 -12.27 -11.90 -4.74
N ALA A 53 -11.92 -10.89 -5.55
CA ALA A 53 -10.85 -11.03 -6.54
C ALA A 53 -9.47 -11.14 -5.87
N LEU A 54 -9.28 -10.43 -4.75
CA LEU A 54 -8.09 -10.52 -3.90
C LEU A 54 -7.89 -11.93 -3.31
N LYS A 55 -8.97 -12.53 -2.78
CA LYS A 55 -8.93 -13.89 -2.21
C LYS A 55 -8.46 -14.94 -3.24
N ARG A 56 -8.96 -14.87 -4.48
CA ARG A 56 -8.55 -15.79 -5.55
C ARG A 56 -7.07 -15.64 -5.90
N ARG A 57 -6.56 -14.41 -5.95
CA ARG A 57 -5.13 -14.18 -6.23
C ARG A 57 -4.23 -14.76 -5.14
N LEU A 58 -4.60 -14.66 -3.85
CA LEU A 58 -3.82 -15.25 -2.75
C LEU A 58 -3.76 -16.77 -2.81
N ALA A 59 -4.86 -17.43 -3.19
CA ALA A 59 -4.88 -18.87 -3.44
C ALA A 59 -3.96 -19.27 -4.61
N SER A 60 -3.73 -18.37 -5.57
CA SER A 60 -2.83 -18.59 -6.72
C SER A 60 -1.38 -18.11 -6.52
N SER A 61 -1.15 -17.14 -5.63
CA SER A 61 0.15 -16.46 -5.45
C SER A 61 1.15 -17.28 -4.63
N HIS A 62 0.69 -18.33 -3.94
CA HIS A 62 1.57 -19.35 -3.36
C HIS A 62 2.42 -20.10 -4.41
N SER A 63 2.25 -19.82 -5.72
CA SER A 63 3.01 -20.43 -6.81
C SER A 63 3.99 -19.52 -7.56
N ARG A 64 4.06 -18.20 -7.29
CA ARG A 64 4.80 -17.23 -8.13
C ARG A 64 5.76 -16.31 -7.37
N ALA A 65 6.59 -16.87 -6.51
CA ALA A 65 7.66 -16.15 -5.80
C ALA A 65 8.98 -16.01 -6.60
N SER A 66 8.97 -16.27 -7.91
CA SER A 66 10.18 -16.30 -8.74
C SER A 66 9.93 -15.59 -10.06
N ASP A 67 10.14 -14.28 -10.06
CA ASP A 67 10.80 -13.55 -11.16
C ASP A 67 10.99 -12.11 -10.70
N VAL A 68 12.12 -11.89 -10.00
CA VAL A 68 12.62 -10.56 -9.67
C VAL A 68 13.20 -10.00 -10.95
N ASP A 69 12.35 -9.37 -11.76
CA ASP A 69 12.78 -8.62 -12.93
C ASP A 69 13.62 -7.43 -12.46
N ILE A 70 14.88 -7.34 -12.94
CA ILE A 70 15.93 -6.42 -12.47
C ILE A 70 15.64 -4.94 -12.83
N ASN A 71 14.49 -4.65 -13.46
CA ASN A 71 14.03 -3.29 -13.69
C ASN A 71 13.32 -2.74 -12.43
N PRO A 72 13.62 -1.50 -12.00
CA PRO A 72 12.90 -0.89 -10.90
C PRO A 72 11.42 -0.77 -11.29
N SER A 73 10.62 -1.69 -10.77
CA SER A 73 9.17 -1.60 -10.90
C SER A 73 8.73 -0.22 -10.37
N PRO A 74 7.74 0.42 -11.01
CA PRO A 74 7.22 1.70 -10.55
C PRO A 74 6.82 1.62 -9.06
N PRO A 75 6.94 2.72 -8.30
CA PRO A 75 6.52 2.76 -6.88
C PRO A 75 5.09 2.27 -6.70
N PHE A 76 4.28 2.52 -7.72
CA PHE A 76 2.90 2.08 -7.85
C PHE A 76 2.70 0.58 -7.62
N THR A 77 3.53 -0.31 -8.18
CA THR A 77 3.36 -1.77 -7.99
C THR A 77 3.59 -2.18 -6.53
N TYR A 78 4.56 -1.55 -5.87
CA TYR A 78 4.82 -1.79 -4.45
C TYR A 78 3.68 -1.25 -3.58
N ALA A 79 3.11 -0.08 -3.93
CA ALA A 79 1.92 0.44 -3.26
C ALA A 79 0.72 -0.49 -3.43
N VAL A 80 0.46 -0.99 -4.64
CA VAL A 80 -0.61 -1.96 -4.90
C VAL A 80 -0.41 -3.22 -4.06
N SER A 81 0.79 -3.82 -4.07
CA SER A 81 1.05 -5.03 -3.27
C SER A 81 0.91 -4.80 -1.76
N LEU A 82 1.35 -3.66 -1.23
CA LEU A 82 1.15 -3.31 0.17
C LEU A 82 -0.33 -3.14 0.51
N CYS A 83 -1.10 -2.51 -0.39
CA CYS A 83 -2.56 -2.42 -0.25
C CYS A 83 -3.21 -3.81 -0.17
N HIS A 84 -2.69 -4.83 -0.85
CA HIS A 84 -3.21 -6.20 -0.68
C HIS A 84 -3.01 -6.71 0.75
N VAL A 85 -1.85 -6.46 1.36
CA VAL A 85 -1.59 -6.85 2.76
C VAL A 85 -2.52 -6.08 3.71
N ILE A 86 -2.71 -4.78 3.49
CA ILE A 86 -3.64 -3.96 4.29
C ILE A 86 -5.08 -4.46 4.15
N SER A 87 -5.51 -4.84 2.95
CA SER A 87 -6.83 -5.46 2.73
C SER A 87 -7.02 -6.70 3.59
N MET A 88 -6.00 -7.55 3.68
CA MET A 88 -6.03 -8.76 4.51
C MET A 88 -6.10 -8.44 6.00
N ILE A 89 -5.34 -7.45 6.47
CA ILE A 89 -5.40 -6.98 7.85
C ILE A 89 -6.82 -6.47 8.16
N ASN A 90 -7.36 -5.59 7.31
CA ASN A 90 -8.69 -5.01 7.48
C ASN A 90 -9.79 -6.09 7.50
N PHE A 91 -9.72 -7.04 6.56
CA PHE A 91 -10.70 -8.12 6.45
C PHE A 91 -10.76 -8.98 7.71
N ASN A 92 -9.60 -9.38 8.24
CA ASN A 92 -9.52 -10.33 9.35
C ASN A 92 -9.72 -9.68 10.73
N PHE A 93 -9.20 -8.47 10.95
CA PHE A 93 -9.22 -7.85 12.29
C PHE A 93 -10.32 -6.82 12.51
N TYR A 94 -10.85 -6.20 11.46
CA TYR A 94 -11.79 -5.07 11.60
C TYR A 94 -13.21 -5.38 11.12
N LEU A 95 -13.34 -6.27 10.15
CA LEU A 95 -14.64 -6.59 9.56
C LEU A 95 -15.27 -7.87 10.12
N GLY A 96 -14.58 -8.56 11.03
CA GLY A 96 -15.10 -9.74 11.72
C GLY A 96 -15.31 -10.96 10.82
N TYR A 97 -14.76 -10.95 9.60
CA TYR A 97 -14.75 -12.12 8.76
C TYR A 97 -13.63 -13.04 9.22
N THR A 98 -13.97 -14.05 10.02
CA THR A 98 -13.09 -15.19 10.21
C THR A 98 -12.99 -15.90 8.86
N MET A 99 -11.80 -15.90 8.26
CA MET A 99 -11.51 -16.90 7.24
C MET A 99 -11.90 -18.26 7.82
N THR A 100 -12.57 -19.08 7.04
CA THR A 100 -13.11 -20.42 7.37
C THR A 100 -12.04 -21.43 7.83
N THR A 101 -10.82 -20.97 8.08
CA THR A 101 -9.65 -21.71 8.51
C THR A 101 -9.59 -21.72 10.02
N ALA A 102 -9.28 -22.89 10.60
CA ALA A 102 -9.11 -23.13 12.03
C ALA A 102 -7.93 -22.36 12.71
N GLN A 103 -7.50 -21.24 12.12
CA GLN A 103 -6.38 -20.44 12.58
C GLN A 103 -6.79 -19.56 13.77
N THR A 104 -5.91 -19.50 14.77
CA THR A 104 -6.07 -18.60 15.91
C THR A 104 -5.69 -17.16 15.50
N PRO A 105 -6.22 -16.12 16.18
CA PRO A 105 -5.85 -14.73 15.93
C PRO A 105 -4.33 -14.47 16.00
N SER A 106 -3.62 -15.21 16.87
CA SER A 106 -2.16 -15.13 17.01
C SER A 106 -1.42 -15.69 15.81
N GLU A 107 -1.88 -16.80 15.22
CA GLU A 107 -1.26 -17.37 14.02
C GLU A 107 -1.44 -16.45 12.82
N LEU A 108 -2.63 -15.87 12.68
CA LEU A 108 -2.95 -14.95 11.61
C LEU A 108 -2.15 -13.65 11.70
N LEU A 109 -1.94 -13.13 12.91
CA LEU A 109 -1.06 -12.01 13.19
C LEU A 109 0.38 -12.33 12.74
N MET A 110 0.94 -13.49 13.15
CA MET A 110 2.28 -13.88 12.76
C MET A 110 2.41 -14.01 11.23
N GLN A 111 1.40 -14.57 10.57
CA GLN A 111 1.36 -14.67 9.12
C GLN A 111 1.36 -13.28 8.47
N LEU A 112 0.43 -12.40 8.84
CA LEU A 112 0.35 -11.05 8.25
C LEU A 112 1.56 -10.18 8.57
N ARG A 113 2.17 -10.38 9.73
CA ARG A 113 3.46 -9.79 10.08
C ARG A 113 4.55 -10.28 9.13
N SER A 114 4.66 -11.59 8.91
CA SER A 114 5.67 -12.16 8.02
C SER A 114 5.51 -11.66 6.57
N GLU A 115 4.28 -11.45 6.11
CA GLU A 115 3.99 -10.86 4.80
C GLU A 115 4.41 -9.38 4.73
N LEU A 116 4.14 -8.58 5.76
CA LEU A 116 4.61 -7.19 5.84
C LEU A 116 6.14 -7.10 5.89
N ASP A 117 6.77 -7.98 6.66
CA ASP A 117 8.23 -8.05 6.76
C ASP A 117 8.82 -8.43 5.41
N LEU A 118 8.29 -9.48 4.75
CA LEU A 118 8.72 -9.89 3.41
C LEU A 118 8.56 -8.74 2.40
N TRP A 119 7.42 -8.06 2.40
CA TRP A 119 7.18 -6.91 1.53
C TRP A 119 8.24 -5.83 1.72
N HIS A 120 8.55 -5.47 2.98
CA HIS A 120 9.56 -4.45 3.28
C HIS A 120 10.97 -4.88 2.88
N HIS A 121 11.32 -6.16 3.06
CA HIS A 121 12.61 -6.71 2.61
C HIS A 121 12.74 -6.73 1.09
N CYS A 122 11.63 -6.93 0.36
CA CYS A 122 11.58 -6.88 -1.09
C CYS A 122 11.57 -5.45 -1.66
N LEU A 123 11.35 -4.43 -0.82
CA LEU A 123 11.32 -3.03 -1.26
C LEU A 123 12.72 -2.59 -1.74
N PRO A 124 12.89 -2.10 -2.99
CA PRO A 124 14.16 -1.61 -3.49
C PRO A 124 14.78 -0.50 -2.63
N VAL A 125 16.11 -0.45 -2.57
CA VAL A 125 16.85 0.51 -1.71
C VAL A 125 16.48 1.97 -1.99
N GLN A 126 16.16 2.32 -3.24
CA GLN A 126 15.74 3.67 -3.65
C GLN A 126 14.40 4.11 -3.06
N TYR A 127 13.56 3.17 -2.60
CA TYR A 127 12.30 3.43 -1.92
C TYR A 127 12.41 3.27 -0.40
N ARG A 128 13.60 2.98 0.12
CA ARG A 128 13.89 2.97 1.56
C ARG A 128 14.38 4.34 1.99
N ILE A 129 13.95 4.78 3.16
CA ILE A 129 14.39 6.06 3.72
C ILE A 129 15.83 5.90 4.22
N SER A 130 16.75 6.66 3.62
CA SER A 130 18.16 6.71 4.01
C SER A 130 18.42 7.96 4.85
N ILE A 131 19.23 7.83 5.89
CA ILE A 131 19.60 8.95 6.77
C ILE A 131 20.41 9.97 5.95
N GLY A 132 20.02 11.25 6.02
CA GLY A 132 20.78 12.37 5.46
C GLY A 132 20.44 12.80 4.02
N HIS A 133 19.48 12.16 3.36
CA HIS A 133 18.96 12.62 2.06
C HIS A 133 17.49 13.03 2.18
N GLN A 134 17.09 14.10 1.49
CA GLN A 134 15.68 14.46 1.39
C GLN A 134 14.96 13.43 0.49
N PRO A 135 14.05 12.62 1.04
CA PRO A 135 13.38 11.59 0.26
C PRO A 135 12.41 12.22 -0.75
N ARG A 136 12.22 11.54 -1.88
CA ARG A 136 11.22 11.92 -2.87
C ARG A 136 9.81 11.71 -2.31
N GLN A 137 8.84 12.39 -2.90
CA GLN A 137 7.45 12.36 -2.47
C GLN A 137 6.85 10.94 -2.51
N ASP A 138 7.08 10.20 -3.60
CA ASP A 138 6.62 8.82 -3.78
C ASP A 138 7.24 7.85 -2.74
N VAL A 139 8.49 8.11 -2.33
CA VAL A 139 9.16 7.37 -1.26
C VAL A 139 8.49 7.65 0.09
N LEU A 140 8.14 8.90 0.37
CA LEU A 140 7.44 9.25 1.61
C LEU A 140 6.05 8.61 1.67
N GLU A 141 5.29 8.67 0.57
CA GLU A 141 3.94 8.11 0.47
C GLU A 141 3.92 6.61 0.75
N ILE A 142 4.83 5.85 0.14
CA ILE A 142 4.85 4.40 0.30
C ILE A 142 5.28 3.97 1.72
N ASN A 143 6.21 4.70 2.34
CA ASN A 143 6.64 4.43 3.71
C ASN A 143 5.57 4.86 4.74
N MET A 144 4.84 5.97 4.48
CA MET A 144 3.67 6.33 5.28
C MET A 144 2.61 5.23 5.23
N LEU A 145 2.32 4.69 4.04
CA LEU A 145 1.38 3.58 3.87
C LEU A 145 1.84 2.31 4.60
N TYR A 146 3.14 2.03 4.61
CA TYR A 146 3.72 0.90 5.36
C TYR A 146 3.48 1.04 6.86
N HIS A 147 3.72 2.22 7.44
CA HIS A 147 3.41 2.45 8.86
C HIS A 147 1.91 2.38 9.16
N VAL A 148 1.04 2.80 8.23
CA VAL A 148 -0.42 2.58 8.37
C VAL A 148 -0.72 1.08 8.47
N ALA A 149 -0.07 0.23 7.67
CA ALA A 149 -0.25 -1.22 7.76
C ALA A 149 0.17 -1.78 9.13
N ILE A 150 1.31 -1.34 9.68
CA ILE A 150 1.76 -1.74 11.02
C ILE A 150 0.74 -1.31 12.09
N ILE A 151 0.30 -0.05 12.05
CA ILE A 151 -0.68 0.50 12.98
C ILE A 151 -1.97 -0.33 12.94
N LEU A 152 -2.46 -0.67 11.75
CA LEU A 152 -3.65 -1.51 11.59
C LEU A 152 -3.44 -2.94 12.08
N LEU A 153 -2.26 -3.53 11.88
CA LEU A 153 -1.96 -4.88 12.35
C LEU A 153 -1.92 -4.97 13.88
N TYR A 154 -1.29 -4.00 14.54
CA TYR A 154 -1.03 -4.08 15.98
C TYR A 154 -2.10 -3.46 16.88
N ARG A 155 -2.94 -2.56 16.34
CA ARG A 155 -3.98 -1.87 17.12
C ARG A 155 -4.98 -2.81 17.81
N PRO A 156 -5.51 -3.88 17.18
CA PRO A 156 -6.43 -4.79 17.85
C PRO A 156 -5.79 -5.47 19.06
N ILE A 157 -4.53 -5.88 18.94
CA ILE A 157 -3.77 -6.57 19.99
C ILE A 157 -3.58 -5.64 21.20
N CYS A 158 -3.11 -4.40 20.97
CA CYS A 158 -2.88 -3.43 22.02
C CYS A 158 -4.15 -3.13 22.83
N ARG A 159 -5.33 -3.30 22.22
CA ARG A 159 -6.63 -3.09 22.88
C ARG A 159 -7.04 -4.30 23.73
N GLU A 160 -6.76 -5.52 23.27
CA GLU A 160 -7.24 -6.75 23.89
C GLU A 160 -6.27 -7.32 24.93
N GLN A 161 -4.96 -7.25 24.65
CA GLN A 161 -3.89 -7.71 25.53
C GLN A 161 -2.70 -6.75 25.41
N PRO A 162 -2.44 -5.91 26.42
CA PRO A 162 -1.32 -4.97 26.39
C PRO A 162 0.00 -5.73 26.57
N ASP A 163 0.47 -6.35 25.50
CA ASP A 163 1.85 -6.79 25.35
C ASP A 163 2.73 -5.55 25.15
N SER A 164 3.75 -5.40 25.99
CA SER A 164 4.67 -4.27 25.94
C SER A 164 5.36 -4.17 24.58
N GLN A 165 5.73 -5.30 23.98
CA GLN A 165 6.40 -5.30 22.68
C GLN A 165 5.47 -4.83 21.55
N ALA A 166 4.23 -5.33 21.50
CA ALA A 166 3.24 -4.91 20.52
C ALA A 166 2.92 -3.40 20.64
N THR A 167 2.86 -2.91 21.87
CA THR A 167 2.62 -1.49 22.16
C THR A 167 3.77 -0.62 21.68
N ASP A 168 5.01 -1.04 21.92
CA ASP A 168 6.20 -0.31 21.47
C ASP A 168 6.26 -0.21 19.94
N ILE A 169 6.01 -1.32 19.24
CA ILE A 169 5.97 -1.35 17.76
C ILE A 169 4.87 -0.42 17.23
N PHE A 170 3.68 -0.44 17.84
CA PHE A 170 2.58 0.43 17.46
C PHE A 170 2.94 1.92 17.64
N LEU A 171 3.53 2.29 18.78
CA LEU A 171 3.92 3.66 19.09
C LEU A 171 5.05 4.15 18.19
N GLU A 172 6.04 3.30 17.92
CA GLU A 172 7.14 3.59 17.00
C GLU A 172 6.62 3.84 15.58
N ALA A 173 5.70 3.01 15.10
CA ALA A 173 5.08 3.19 13.78
C ALA A 173 4.27 4.48 13.69
N ALA A 174 3.50 4.82 14.73
CA ALA A 174 2.74 6.07 14.80
C ALA A 174 3.66 7.30 14.81
N SER A 175 4.76 7.24 15.57
CA SER A 175 5.76 8.32 15.62
C SER A 175 6.44 8.49 14.27
N SER A 176 6.88 7.39 13.65
CA SER A 176 7.51 7.38 12.33
C SER A 176 6.57 7.96 11.26
N PHE A 177 5.29 7.56 11.26
CA PHE A 177 4.28 8.12 10.36
C PHE A 177 4.19 9.65 10.49
N ASN A 178 4.14 10.18 11.71
CA ASN A 178 4.05 11.63 11.94
C ASN A 178 5.29 12.38 11.42
N VAL A 179 6.49 11.82 11.61
CA VAL A 179 7.74 12.39 11.08
C VAL A 179 7.71 12.44 9.56
N LEU A 180 7.26 11.36 8.91
CA LEU A 180 7.14 11.30 7.45
C LEU A 180 6.09 12.27 6.93
N LEU A 181 4.94 12.38 7.60
CA LEU A 181 3.88 13.30 7.23
C LEU A 181 4.33 14.76 7.30
N GLU A 182 5.10 15.12 8.34
CA GLU A 182 5.65 16.47 8.48
C GLU A 182 6.68 16.76 7.38
N THR A 183 7.58 15.82 7.10
CA THR A 183 8.56 15.91 6.00
C THR A 183 7.87 16.06 4.64
N TYR A 184 6.77 15.32 4.44
CA TYR A 184 5.95 15.38 3.23
C TYR A 184 5.29 16.74 3.05
N ARG A 185 4.70 17.30 4.12
CA ARG A 185 4.11 18.66 4.10
C ARG A 185 5.13 19.73 3.77
N GLN A 186 6.33 19.65 4.35
CA GLN A 186 7.42 20.58 4.06
C GLN A 186 7.89 20.50 2.60
N THR A 187 7.84 19.31 2.00
CA THR A 187 8.19 19.15 0.58
C THR A 187 7.14 19.81 -0.33
N GLN A 188 5.85 19.79 0.04
CA GLN A 188 4.80 20.46 -0.72
C GLN A 188 4.87 22.00 -0.67
N THR A 189 5.21 22.57 0.49
CA THR A 189 5.30 24.03 0.65
C THR A 189 6.46 24.61 -0.18
N VAL A 190 7.58 23.89 -0.29
CA VAL A 190 8.73 24.30 -1.12
C VAL A 190 8.44 24.17 -2.62
N ALA A 191 7.62 23.20 -3.03
CA ALA A 191 7.26 22.99 -4.44
C ALA A 191 6.25 24.01 -5.01
N SER A 192 5.65 24.85 -4.16
CA SER A 192 4.64 25.85 -4.56
C SER A 192 5.11 27.31 -4.40
N PRO A 193 6.24 27.78 -4.99
CA PRO A 193 6.58 29.20 -4.93
C PRO A 193 5.90 29.96 -6.08
N ASN A 194 4.94 30.83 -5.74
CA ASN A 194 4.46 31.99 -6.51
C ASN A 194 3.75 31.76 -7.87
N LEU A 195 2.42 31.64 -7.82
CA LEU A 195 1.51 32.09 -8.89
C LEU A 195 0.81 33.43 -8.56
N SER A 196 1.25 34.12 -7.51
CA SER A 196 0.68 35.39 -7.04
C SER A 196 1.73 36.49 -7.12
N GLY A 197 1.93 37.05 -8.31
CA GLY A 197 2.94 38.10 -8.51
C GLY A 197 2.94 38.78 -9.89
N ASN A 198 1.81 38.91 -10.57
CA ASN A 198 1.68 39.89 -11.66
C ASN A 198 0.83 41.06 -11.17
N ASN A 199 1.45 41.96 -10.41
CA ASN A 199 0.97 43.34 -10.32
C ASN A 199 1.20 43.97 -11.69
N TYR A 200 0.12 44.19 -12.43
CA TYR A 200 0.12 45.08 -13.59
C TYR A 200 0.38 46.49 -13.08
N ASP A 201 1.64 46.92 -13.20
CA ASP A 201 2.05 48.30 -13.05
C ASP A 201 1.70 49.03 -14.37
N VAL A 202 0.47 49.54 -14.47
CA VAL A 202 0.07 50.41 -15.58
C VAL A 202 0.52 51.82 -15.22
N SER A 203 1.78 52.11 -15.54
CA SER A 203 2.30 53.48 -15.56
C SER A 203 1.74 54.22 -16.78
N HIS A 204 1.14 55.38 -16.48
CA HIS A 204 0.74 56.43 -17.41
C HIS A 204 1.78 56.72 -18.50
N THR A 205 1.31 56.84 -19.75
CA THR A 205 1.48 58.05 -20.60
C THR A 205 0.47 58.03 -21.73
#